data_AF-A0A967E856-F1
#
_entry.id   AF-A0A967E856-F1
#
_cell.length_a   1.000
_cell.length_b   1.000
_cell.length_c   1.000
_cell.angle_alpha   90.00
_cell.angle_beta   90.00
_cell.angle_gamma   90.00
#
_symmetry.space_group_name_H-M   'P 1'
#
loop_
_entity.id
_entity.type
_entity.pdbx_description
1 polymer ?
#
loop_
_entity_poly.entity_id
_entity_poly.type
_entity_poly.pdbx_seq_one_letter_code
_entity_poly.pdbx_strand_id
1 'polypeptide(L)'
;MRLALALFITLVSACADLKPGKTSEPAGSLSAVEREALLQQAREGARQARERYIETTRPALQQQFRQEYPTMPESEIETLVTDALEKGLHPEAKSRRDGPSRQHQMDCLSSPWRNSAFANCY
;
A
#
# COMPACT_ATOMS: atom_id res chain seq x y z
N MET A 1 35.36 40.11 11.59
CA MET A 1 34.75 39.01 12.38
C MET A 1 33.69 39.52 13.36
N ARG A 2 32.56 40.08 12.91
CA ARG A 2 31.43 40.45 13.81
C ARG A 2 30.03 40.36 13.18
N LEU A 3 29.91 39.85 11.94
CA LEU A 3 28.63 39.75 11.22
C LEU A 3 28.01 38.35 11.20
N ALA A 4 28.81 37.31 11.48
CA ALA A 4 28.32 35.92 11.45
C ALA A 4 27.54 35.50 12.70
N LEU A 5 27.67 36.24 13.82
CA LEU A 5 27.09 35.83 15.10
C LEU A 5 25.63 36.29 15.29
N ALA A 6 25.17 37.30 14.55
CA ALA A 6 23.82 37.82 14.67
C ALA A 6 22.76 36.94 13.97
N LEU A 7 23.16 36.17 12.95
CA LEU A 7 22.26 35.31 12.18
C LEU A 7 21.86 34.03 12.91
N PHE A 8 22.68 33.56 13.87
CA PHE A 8 22.34 32.37 14.65
C PHE A 8 21.31 32.64 15.77
N ILE A 9 21.20 33.88 16.24
CA ILE A 9 20.29 34.22 17.36
C ILE A 9 18.84 34.33 16.89
N THR A 10 18.59 34.78 15.65
CA THR A 10 17.23 34.89 15.10
C THR A 10 16.63 33.53 14.70
N LEU A 11 17.47 32.54 14.36
CA LEU A 11 17.00 31.19 14.01
C LEU A 11 16.57 30.37 15.24
N VAL A 12 17.07 30.70 16.44
CA VAL A 12 16.76 29.96 17.67
C VAL A 12 15.50 30.48 18.38
N SER A 13 15.08 31.73 18.16
CA SER A 13 13.88 32.27 18.82
C SER A 13 12.55 31.88 18.15
N ALA A 14 12.58 31.25 16.97
CA ALA A 14 11.38 30.75 16.29
C ALA A 14 10.87 29.40 16.83
N CYS A 15 11.63 28.74 17.72
CA CYS A 15 11.26 27.44 18.30
C CYS A 15 10.81 27.50 19.77
N ALA A 16 10.50 28.69 20.29
CA ALA A 16 10.22 28.89 21.72
C ALA A 16 8.73 29.04 22.08
N ASP A 17 7.79 28.60 21.22
CA ASP A 17 6.35 28.73 21.51
C ASP A 17 5.50 27.47 21.22
N LEU A 18 6.10 26.29 21.38
CA LEU A 18 5.33 25.04 21.42
C LEU A 18 4.98 24.73 22.88
N LYS A 19 3.90 25.35 23.36
CA LYS A 19 3.21 24.91 24.59
C LYS A 19 2.87 23.41 24.47
N PRO A 20 3.37 22.53 25.35
CA PRO A 20 2.92 21.14 25.41
C PRO A 20 1.60 21.11 26.17
N GLY A 21 0.54 21.56 25.50
CA GLY A 21 -0.76 21.83 26.12
C GLY A 21 -1.90 21.67 25.13
N LYS A 22 -1.77 20.72 24.20
CA LYS A 22 -2.91 20.12 23.52
C LYS A 22 -2.68 18.63 23.54
N THR A 23 -3.33 18.00 24.51
CA THR A 23 -3.75 16.60 24.42
C THR A 23 -4.12 16.32 22.97
N SER A 24 -3.32 15.50 22.30
CA SER A 24 -3.68 14.93 21.02
C SER A 24 -4.96 14.15 21.24
N GLU A 25 -6.10 14.75 20.92
CA GLU A 25 -7.29 13.97 20.58
C GLU A 25 -6.84 12.95 19.53
N PRO A 26 -7.22 11.67 19.66
CA PRO A 26 -6.87 10.68 18.65
C PRO A 26 -7.36 11.21 17.30
N ALA A 27 -6.43 11.42 16.38
CA ALA A 27 -6.74 11.98 15.07
C ALA A 27 -7.87 11.16 14.41
N GLY A 28 -9.04 11.80 14.32
CA GLY A 28 -10.17 11.57 13.42
C GLY A 28 -10.48 10.13 13.01
N SER A 29 -11.50 9.53 13.62
CA SER A 29 -12.26 8.50 12.92
C SER A 29 -12.95 9.13 11.71
N LEU A 30 -12.70 8.59 10.51
CA LEU A 30 -13.40 9.02 9.29
C LEU A 30 -14.91 9.00 9.49
N SER A 31 -15.58 10.05 9.04
CA SER A 31 -17.05 10.10 8.94
C SER A 31 -17.57 9.01 8.02
N ALA A 32 -18.86 8.67 8.14
CA ALA A 32 -19.49 7.69 7.25
C ALA A 32 -19.37 8.08 5.77
N VAL A 33 -19.43 9.38 5.47
CA VAL A 33 -19.30 9.92 4.11
C VAL A 33 -17.89 9.73 3.55
N GLU A 34 -16.87 10.03 4.35
CA GLU A 34 -15.47 9.83 3.94
C GLU A 34 -15.15 8.34 3.73
N ARG A 35 -15.68 7.46 4.59
CA ARG A 35 -15.54 6.01 4.42
C ARG A 35 -16.19 5.52 3.13
N GLU A 36 -17.41 5.96 2.84
CA GLU A 36 -18.11 5.57 1.61
C GLU A 36 -17.37 6.07 0.36
N ALA A 37 -16.87 7.32 0.38
CA ALA A 37 -16.09 7.86 -0.73
C ALA A 37 -14.83 7.04 -1.01
N LEU A 38 -14.08 6.64 0.04
CA LEU A 38 -12.91 5.78 -0.11
C LEU A 38 -13.27 4.38 -0.63
N LEU A 39 -14.38 3.81 -0.19
CA LEU A 39 -14.85 2.51 -0.68
C LEU A 39 -15.24 2.56 -2.16
N GLN A 40 -15.89 3.64 -2.59
CA GLN A 40 -16.23 3.84 -4.00
C GLN A 40 -14.97 3.98 -4.85
N GLN A 41 -14.02 4.82 -4.42
CA GLN A 41 -12.74 4.97 -5.11
C GLN A 41 -11.99 3.62 -5.21
N ALA A 42 -11.97 2.83 -4.13
CA ALA A 42 -11.34 1.51 -4.13
C ALA A 42 -12.03 0.54 -5.11
N ARG A 43 -13.37 0.54 -5.17
CA ARG A 43 -14.14 -0.29 -6.11
C ARG A 43 -13.87 0.10 -7.56
N GLU A 44 -13.83 1.39 -7.86
CA GLU A 44 -13.52 1.90 -9.20
C GLU A 44 -12.09 1.54 -9.62
N GLY A 45 -11.12 1.71 -8.72
CA GLY A 45 -9.74 1.31 -8.97
C GLY A 45 -9.61 -0.20 -9.22
N ALA A 46 -10.30 -1.02 -8.42
CA ALA A 46 -10.32 -2.47 -8.61
C ALA A 46 -10.97 -2.87 -9.95
N ARG A 47 -12.04 -2.19 -10.34
CA ARG A 47 -12.70 -2.41 -11.64
C ARG A 47 -11.76 -2.09 -12.80
N GLN A 48 -11.12 -0.92 -12.79
CA GLN A 48 -10.18 -0.51 -13.84
C GLN A 48 -8.99 -1.47 -13.93
N ALA A 49 -8.45 -1.89 -12.78
CA ALA A 49 -7.37 -2.87 -12.74
C ALA A 49 -7.79 -4.21 -13.35
N ARG A 50 -9.00 -4.69 -13.05
CA ARG A 50 -9.57 -5.92 -13.63
C ARG A 50 -9.75 -5.79 -15.14
N GLU A 51 -10.34 -4.70 -15.62
CA GLU A 51 -10.55 -4.45 -17.05
C GLU A 51 -9.21 -4.45 -17.80
N ARG A 52 -8.23 -3.71 -17.29
CA ARG A 52 -6.88 -3.69 -17.86
C ARG A 52 -6.20 -5.06 -17.87
N TYR A 53 -6.35 -5.84 -16.79
CA TYR A 53 -5.82 -7.20 -16.71
C TYR A 53 -6.44 -8.10 -17.80
N ILE A 54 -7.76 -8.06 -17.98
CA ILE A 54 -8.45 -8.84 -19.01
C ILE A 54 -7.99 -8.42 -20.40
N GLU A 55 -7.94 -7.12 -20.69
CA GLU A 55 -7.53 -6.57 -21.99
C GLU A 55 -6.11 -7.01 -22.37
N THR A 56 -5.19 -7.00 -21.40
CA THR A 56 -3.78 -7.34 -21.63
C THR A 56 -3.51 -8.84 -21.67
N THR A 57 -4.27 -9.63 -20.91
CA THR A 57 -3.97 -11.05 -20.71
C THR A 57 -4.76 -11.96 -21.65
N ARG A 58 -6.01 -11.58 -22.00
CA ARG A 58 -6.87 -12.39 -22.87
C ARG A 58 -6.21 -12.78 -24.20
N PRO A 59 -5.60 -11.86 -24.97
CA PRO A 59 -5.03 -12.20 -26.27
C PRO A 59 -3.88 -13.21 -26.16
N ALA A 60 -3.05 -13.07 -25.12
CA ALA A 60 -1.94 -13.97 -24.86
C ALA A 60 -2.43 -15.39 -24.52
N LEU A 61 -3.45 -15.50 -23.66
CA LEU A 61 -4.06 -16.79 -23.32
C LEU A 61 -4.73 -17.45 -24.53
N GLN A 62 -5.46 -16.68 -25.34
CA GLN A 62 -6.10 -17.20 -26.54
C GLN A 62 -5.06 -17.74 -27.53
N GLN A 63 -3.98 -17.00 -27.77
CA GLN A 63 -2.89 -17.45 -28.62
C GLN A 63 -2.23 -18.72 -28.06
N GLN A 64 -1.97 -18.77 -26.75
CA GLN A 64 -1.36 -19.93 -26.09
C GLN A 64 -2.25 -21.17 -26.25
N PHE A 65 -3.54 -21.09 -25.91
CA PHE A 65 -4.43 -22.24 -26.03
C PHE A 65 -4.67 -22.66 -27.49
N ARG A 66 -4.64 -21.73 -28.43
CA ARG A 66 -4.71 -22.05 -29.86
C ARG A 66 -3.50 -22.85 -30.35
N GLN A 67 -2.31 -22.57 -29.81
CA GLN A 67 -1.10 -23.34 -30.11
C GLN A 67 -1.11 -24.71 -29.43
N GLU A 68 -1.62 -24.79 -28.21
CA GLU A 68 -1.68 -26.02 -27.42
C GLU A 68 -2.78 -26.98 -27.93
N TYR A 69 -3.92 -26.43 -28.36
CA TYR A 69 -5.11 -27.17 -28.79
C TYR A 69 -5.58 -26.73 -30.20
N PRO A 70 -4.82 -27.04 -31.26
CA PRO A 70 -5.09 -26.52 -32.62
C PRO A 70 -6.42 -27.01 -33.21
N THR A 71 -6.94 -28.16 -32.76
CA THR A 71 -8.19 -28.75 -33.25
C THR A 71 -9.39 -28.44 -32.36
N MET A 72 -9.19 -27.78 -31.22
CA MET A 72 -10.25 -27.47 -30.27
C MET A 72 -11.17 -26.35 -30.83
N PRO A 73 -12.49 -26.46 -30.69
CA PRO A 73 -13.41 -25.43 -31.15
C PRO A 73 -13.20 -24.11 -30.38
N GLU A 74 -13.49 -22.98 -31.03
CA GLU A 74 -13.31 -21.64 -30.41
C GLU A 74 -14.11 -21.49 -29.12
N SER A 75 -15.30 -22.07 -29.03
CA SER A 75 -16.12 -22.02 -27.82
C SER A 75 -15.45 -22.67 -26.61
N GLU A 76 -14.71 -23.76 -26.81
CA GLU A 76 -13.96 -24.44 -25.73
C GLU A 76 -12.70 -23.64 -25.37
N ILE A 77 -12.01 -23.07 -26.36
CA ILE A 77 -10.88 -22.16 -26.12
C ILE A 77 -11.32 -20.95 -25.29
N GLU A 78 -12.43 -20.30 -25.64
CA GLU A 78 -12.97 -19.16 -24.89
C GLU A 78 -13.35 -19.53 -23.46
N THR A 79 -13.80 -20.76 -23.24
CA THR A 79 -14.06 -21.29 -21.89
C THR A 79 -12.75 -21.38 -21.11
N LEU A 80 -11.69 -21.96 -21.69
CA LEU A 80 -10.36 -22.04 -21.05
C LEU A 80 -9.76 -20.65 -20.76
N VAL A 81 -9.91 -19.71 -21.70
CA VAL A 81 -9.47 -18.31 -21.52
C VAL A 81 -10.21 -17.67 -20.36
N THR A 82 -11.53 -17.83 -20.28
CA THR A 82 -12.35 -17.26 -19.21
C THR A 82 -11.95 -17.83 -17.85
N ASP A 83 -11.83 -19.16 -17.73
CA ASP A 83 -11.37 -19.83 -16.52
C ASP A 83 -9.98 -19.37 -16.07
N ALA A 84 -9.05 -19.23 -17.01
CA ALA A 84 -7.68 -18.78 -16.71
C ALA A 84 -7.65 -17.31 -16.27
N LEU A 85 -8.46 -16.44 -16.88
CA LEU A 85 -8.61 -15.05 -16.46
C LEU A 85 -9.19 -14.96 -15.05
N GLU A 86 -10.21 -15.75 -14.73
CA GLU A 86 -10.82 -15.78 -13.39
C GLU A 86 -9.83 -16.27 -12.34
N LYS A 87 -9.08 -17.35 -12.60
CA LYS A 87 -8.01 -17.85 -11.72
C LYS A 87 -6.90 -16.82 -11.51
N GLY A 88 -6.59 -16.00 -12.51
CA GLY A 88 -5.58 -14.96 -12.37
C GLY A 88 -6.06 -13.71 -11.64
N LEU A 89 -7.37 -13.41 -11.68
CA LEU A 89 -8.00 -12.33 -10.90
C LEU A 89 -8.19 -12.68 -9.43
N HIS A 90 -8.37 -13.97 -9.16
CA HIS A 90 -8.32 -14.55 -7.85
C HIS A 90 -7.04 -15.38 -7.78
N PRO A 91 -5.84 -14.74 -7.77
CA PRO A 91 -4.68 -15.49 -7.33
C PRO A 91 -5.12 -15.92 -5.96
N GLU A 92 -5.37 -17.23 -5.80
CA GLU A 92 -5.75 -17.79 -4.53
C GLU A 92 -4.86 -17.08 -3.54
N ALA A 93 -5.45 -16.56 -2.46
CA ALA A 93 -4.66 -16.28 -1.29
C ALA A 93 -4.05 -17.63 -0.91
N LYS A 94 -3.02 -18.07 -1.65
CA LYS A 94 -2.03 -19.05 -1.30
C LYS A 94 -1.58 -18.45 -0.01
N SER A 95 -2.19 -19.03 1.02
CA SER A 95 -2.08 -18.72 2.42
C SER A 95 -0.86 -17.85 2.57
N ARG A 96 -1.07 -16.57 2.92
CA ARG A 96 -0.04 -15.83 3.67
C ARG A 96 0.42 -16.86 4.67
N ARG A 97 1.58 -17.49 4.41
CA ARG A 97 1.94 -18.73 5.10
C ARG A 97 1.68 -18.41 6.55
N ASP A 98 0.88 -19.22 7.22
CA ASP A 98 0.73 -19.22 8.68
C ASP A 98 2.06 -19.65 9.34
N GLY A 99 3.19 -19.16 8.83
CA GLY A 99 4.40 -19.02 9.58
C GLY A 99 4.18 -17.90 10.59
N PRO A 100 4.86 -17.96 11.74
CA PRO A 100 4.71 -16.96 12.79
C PRO A 100 4.83 -15.60 12.15
N SER A 101 3.88 -14.71 12.43
CA SER A 101 4.01 -13.30 12.08
C SER A 101 5.39 -12.89 12.56
N ARG A 102 6.34 -12.71 11.64
CA ARG A 102 7.51 -11.92 11.95
C ARG A 102 6.94 -10.52 12.16
N GLN A 103 6.49 -10.24 13.38
CA GLN A 103 6.67 -8.92 13.94
C GLN A 103 8.08 -8.55 13.54
N HIS A 104 8.21 -7.58 12.63
CA HIS A 104 9.44 -6.82 12.56
C HIS A 104 9.54 -6.19 13.95
N GLN A 105 10.22 -6.90 14.86
CA GLN A 105 10.82 -6.27 16.02
C GLN A 105 11.83 -5.33 15.39
N MET A 106 11.42 -4.08 15.22
CA MET A 106 12.40 -3.02 15.11
C MET A 106 13.10 -3.02 16.46
N ASP A 107 14.35 -3.47 16.48
CA ASP A 107 15.22 -3.36 17.65
C ASP A 107 15.53 -1.88 17.85
N CYS A 108 14.58 -1.19 18.49
CA CYS A 108 14.79 0.14 19.00
C CYS A 108 15.76 0.01 20.18
N LEU A 109 17.05 0.20 19.93
CA LEU A 109 18.06 0.33 20.98
C LEU A 109 17.68 1.52 21.87
N SER A 110 17.07 1.22 23.00
CA SER A 110 16.84 2.20 24.06
C SER A 110 18.18 2.37 24.78
N SER A 111 18.91 3.45 24.46
CA SER A 111 20.13 3.78 25.20
C SER A 111 19.75 4.08 26.67
N PRO A 112 20.47 3.60 27.69
CA PRO A 112 20.05 3.76 29.10
C PRO A 112 20.18 5.19 29.65
N TRP A 113 20.60 6.17 28.83
CA TRP A 113 21.15 7.44 29.31
C TRP A 113 20.45 8.71 28.81
N ARG A 114 19.28 8.64 28.16
CA ARG A 114 18.50 9.84 27.81
C ARG A 114 16.99 9.59 27.87
N ASN A 115 16.29 10.37 28.69
CA ASN A 115 14.83 10.47 28.76
C ASN A 115 14.25 11.24 27.56
N SER A 116 14.55 10.82 26.33
CA SER A 116 13.95 11.41 25.13
C SER A 116 13.70 10.34 24.08
N ALA A 117 12.43 9.95 23.94
CA ALA A 117 11.95 8.98 22.97
C ALA A 117 11.94 9.59 21.56
N PHE A 118 13.09 9.56 20.88
CA PHE A 118 13.10 9.59 19.42
C PHE A 118 13.79 8.32 18.96
N ALA A 119 12.99 7.33 18.58
CA ALA A 119 13.47 6.14 17.90
C ALA A 119 13.78 6.54 16.46
N ASN A 120 15.07 6.65 16.12
CA ASN A 120 15.48 6.59 14.71
C ASN A 120 15.43 5.13 14.29
N CYS A 121 14.34 4.75 13.66
CA CYS A 121 14.18 3.46 13.01
C CYS A 121 14.62 3.60 11.55
N TYR A 122 15.62 2.84 11.12
CA TYR A 122 15.98 2.66 9.71
C TYR A 122 15.41 1.35 9.19
#